data_AF-A0A3P3QZ33-F1
#
_entry.id   AF-A0A3P3QZ33-F1
#
_cell.length_a   1.000
_cell.length_b   1.000
_cell.length_c   1.000
_cell.angle_alpha   90.00
_cell.angle_beta   90.00
_cell.angle_gamma   90.00
#
_symmetry.space_group_name_H-M   'P 1'
#
loop_
_entity.id
_entity.type
_entity.pdbx_description
1 polymer ?
#
loop_
_entity_poly.entity_id
_entity_poly.type
_entity_poly.pdbx_seq_one_letter_code
_entity_poly.pdbx_strand_id
1 'polypeptide(L)'
;MASTLIQFRTEETEKIKSMQILDKLGLSLPAYLKMCMSRLNQEQGIPFSMKLDSTDTPGISALKKASKIAEEYNISDMSQDEINAEIAEARK
;
A
#
# COMPACT_ATOMS: atom_id res chain seq x y z
N MET A 1 15.19 -4.16 -28.59
CA MET A 1 15.53 -4.03 -27.16
C MET A 1 16.67 -4.98 -26.87
N ALA A 2 17.74 -4.50 -26.25
CA ALA A 2 18.85 -5.37 -25.84
C ALA A 2 18.39 -6.23 -24.65
N SER A 3 18.56 -7.55 -24.75
CA SER A 3 18.34 -8.47 -23.64
C SER A 3 19.65 -8.67 -22.88
N THR A 4 19.62 -8.51 -21.56
CA THR A 4 20.78 -8.76 -20.69
C THR A 4 20.50 -9.95 -19.77
N LEU A 5 21.51 -10.79 -19.56
CA LEU A 5 21.43 -11.92 -18.63
C LEU A 5 21.61 -11.42 -17.19
N ILE A 6 20.74 -11.90 -16.28
CA ILE A 6 20.85 -11.67 -14.84
C ILE A 6 21.06 -13.04 -14.17
N GLN A 7 22.09 -13.15 -13.33
CA GLN A 7 22.41 -14.37 -12.58
C GLN A 7 22.29 -14.12 -11.08
N PHE A 8 21.66 -15.03 -10.36
CA PHE A 8 21.47 -14.97 -8.91
C PHE A 8 22.09 -16.19 -8.24
N ARG A 9 22.69 -15.98 -7.07
CA ARG A 9 23.08 -17.06 -6.16
C ARG A 9 22.03 -17.15 -5.05
N THR A 10 21.54 -18.36 -4.80
CA THR A 10 20.54 -18.66 -3.76
C THR A 10 20.72 -20.12 -3.35
N GLU A 11 20.09 -20.51 -2.24
CA GLU A 11 20.02 -21.91 -1.84
C GLU A 11 19.07 -22.68 -2.76
N GLU A 12 19.45 -23.90 -3.14
CA GLU A 12 18.63 -24.72 -4.04
C GLU A 12 17.27 -25.04 -3.44
N THR A 13 17.20 -25.23 -2.12
CA THR A 13 15.96 -25.50 -1.39
C THR A 13 14.98 -24.32 -1.43
N GLU A 14 15.49 -23.08 -1.31
CA GLU A 14 14.71 -21.85 -1.39
C GLU A 14 14.18 -21.61 -2.81
N LYS A 15 15.03 -21.85 -3.81
CA LYS A 15 14.65 -21.81 -5.22
C LYS A 15 13.54 -22.80 -5.54
N ILE A 16 13.66 -24.06 -5.13
CA ILE A 16 12.64 -25.10 -5.36
C ILE A 16 11.31 -24.71 -4.71
N LYS A 17 11.33 -24.27 -3.45
CA LYS A 17 10.11 -23.80 -2.76
C LYS A 17 9.43 -22.66 -3.51
N SER A 18 10.22 -21.69 -3.97
CA SER A 18 9.70 -20.53 -4.73
C SER A 18 9.08 -20.97 -6.06
N MET A 19 9.73 -21.86 -6.81
CA MET A 19 9.18 -22.41 -8.06
C MET A 19 7.84 -23.13 -7.82
N GLN A 20 7.74 -23.95 -6.77
CA GLN A 20 6.48 -24.65 -6.43
C GLN A 20 5.33 -23.71 -6.11
N ILE A 21 5.60 -22.57 -5.47
CA ILE A 21 4.57 -21.53 -5.21
C ILE A 21 4.15 -20.89 -6.53
N LEU A 22 5.10 -20.52 -7.38
CA LEU A 22 4.82 -19.85 -8.65
C LEU A 22 4.11 -20.77 -9.64
N ASP A 23 4.44 -22.06 -9.68
CA ASP A 23 3.77 -23.05 -10.53
C ASP A 23 2.27 -23.16 -10.18
N LYS A 24 1.93 -23.13 -8.89
CA LYS A 24 0.52 -23.10 -8.44
C LYS A 24 -0.22 -21.83 -8.89
N LEU A 25 0.50 -20.74 -9.12
CA LEU A 25 -0.02 -19.47 -9.62
C LEU A 25 0.03 -19.38 -11.16
N GLY A 26 0.55 -20.41 -11.85
CA GLY A 26 0.74 -20.40 -13.30
C GLY A 26 1.85 -19.46 -13.77
N LEU A 27 2.84 -19.18 -12.92
CA LEU A 27 3.95 -18.27 -13.18
C LEU A 27 5.30 -18.98 -13.14
N SER A 28 6.27 -18.45 -13.87
CA SER A 28 7.67 -18.89 -13.79
C SER A 28 8.51 -17.92 -12.95
N LEU A 29 9.60 -18.42 -12.36
CA LEU A 29 10.53 -17.60 -11.58
C LEU A 29 11.07 -16.38 -12.36
N PRO A 30 11.49 -16.50 -13.64
CA PRO A 30 11.90 -15.33 -14.42
C PRO A 30 10.78 -14.33 -14.68
N ALA A 31 9.53 -14.79 -14.88
CA ALA A 31 8.40 -13.89 -15.08
C ALA A 31 8.11 -13.08 -13.81
N TYR A 32 8.12 -13.74 -12.65
CA TYR A 32 7.97 -13.09 -11.36
C TYR A 32 9.05 -12.02 -11.10
N LEU A 33 10.34 -12.35 -11.32
CA LEU A 33 11.43 -11.40 -11.12
C LEU A 33 11.32 -10.18 -12.05
N LYS A 34 10.89 -10.37 -13.31
CA LYS A 34 10.63 -9.25 -14.24
C LYS A 34 9.49 -8.36 -13.75
N MET A 35 8.42 -8.94 -13.21
CA MET A 35 7.33 -8.17 -12.60
C MET A 35 7.83 -7.34 -11.43
N CYS A 36 8.65 -7.90 -10.54
CA CYS A 36 9.26 -7.16 -9.43
C CYS A 36 10.13 -6.00 -9.93
N MET A 37 10.98 -6.22 -10.93
CA MET A 37 11.80 -5.15 -11.52
C MET A 37 10.95 -4.04 -12.14
N SER A 38 9.90 -4.40 -12.87
CA SER A 38 8.96 -3.43 -13.45
C SER A 38 8.29 -2.60 -12.36
N ARG A 39 7.83 -3.26 -11.30
CA ARG A 39 7.17 -2.58 -10.19
C ARG A 39 8.12 -1.66 -9.44
N LEU A 40 9.36 -2.11 -9.19
CA LEU A 40 10.40 -1.30 -8.57
C LEU A 40 10.64 0.01 -9.32
N ASN A 41 10.74 -0.07 -10.65
CA ASN A 41 10.93 1.10 -11.50
C ASN A 41 9.70 2.04 -11.48
N GLN A 42 8.49 1.49 -11.50
CA GLN A 42 7.25 2.26 -11.48
C GLN A 42 7.03 2.99 -10.15
N GLU A 43 7.32 2.35 -9.03
CA GLU A 43 7.11 2.90 -7.70
C GLU A 43 8.30 3.71 -7.17
N GLN A 44 9.46 3.66 -7.85
CA GLN A 44 10.72 4.19 -7.33
C GLN A 44 11.03 3.64 -5.93
N GLY A 45 10.73 2.35 -5.71
CA GLY A 45 10.75 1.72 -4.38
C GLY A 45 10.70 0.20 -4.43
N ILE A 46 10.78 -0.46 -3.27
CA ILE A 46 10.78 -1.92 -3.21
C ILE A 46 9.34 -2.45 -3.32
N PRO A 47 9.06 -3.44 -4.20
CA PRO A 47 7.70 -3.90 -4.53
C PRO A 47 7.07 -4.84 -3.47
N PHE A 48 7.58 -4.81 -2.24
CA PHE A 48 7.03 -5.48 -1.07
C PHE A 48 7.12 -4.53 0.12
N SER A 49 6.13 -4.57 1.02
CA SER A 49 6.11 -3.70 2.19
C SER A 49 7.25 -4.06 3.15
N MET A 50 8.30 -3.22 3.21
CA MET A 50 9.38 -3.35 4.20
C MET A 50 8.97 -2.75 5.55
N LYS A 51 7.96 -3.29 6.24
CA LYS A 51 7.61 -2.79 7.59
C LYS A 51 7.07 -3.88 8.53
N LEU A 52 7.59 -3.88 9.76
CA LEU A 52 6.84 -4.26 10.96
C LEU A 52 5.75 -3.19 11.12
N ASP A 53 4.53 -3.49 10.70
CA ASP A 53 3.29 -2.70 10.85
C ASP A 53 3.46 -1.20 11.17
N SER A 54 3.75 -0.37 10.17
CA SER A 54 3.41 1.05 10.32
C SER A 54 1.93 1.23 9.96
N THR A 55 1.06 0.98 10.93
CA THR A 55 -0.35 1.39 10.90
C THR A 55 -0.53 2.91 10.82
N ASP A 56 0.56 3.67 10.83
CA ASP A 56 0.57 5.13 10.72
C ASP A 56 0.85 5.55 9.26
N THR A 57 -0.19 5.49 8.44
CA THR A 57 -0.20 6.19 7.14
C THR A 57 -0.64 7.64 7.36
N PRO A 58 -0.20 8.61 6.54
CA PRO A 58 -0.63 10.00 6.68
C PRO A 58 -2.16 10.17 6.71
N GLY A 59 -2.90 9.31 6.01
CA GLY A 59 -4.37 9.27 6.04
C GLY A 59 -4.92 8.83 7.39
N ILE A 60 -4.35 7.80 8.02
CA ILE A 60 -4.75 7.35 9.36
C ILE A 60 -4.42 8.42 10.42
N SER A 61 -3.24 9.06 10.31
CA SER A 61 -2.87 10.15 11.22
C SER A 61 -3.78 11.37 11.04
N ALA A 62 -4.19 11.70 9.82
CA ALA A 62 -5.13 12.78 9.53
C ALA A 62 -6.53 12.48 10.08
N LEU A 63 -7.03 11.25 9.91
CA LEU A 63 -8.32 10.82 10.48
C LEU A 63 -8.32 10.90 12.00
N LYS A 64 -7.27 10.40 12.68
CA LYS A 64 -7.15 10.50 14.14
C LYS A 64 -7.13 11.94 14.63
N LYS A 65 -6.44 12.84 13.93
CA LYS A 65 -6.44 14.27 14.24
C LYS A 65 -7.82 14.90 14.04
N ALA A 66 -8.50 14.57 12.95
CA ALA A 66 -9.85 15.06 12.67
C ALA A 66 -10.86 14.59 13.73
N SER A 67 -10.80 13.32 14.15
CA SER A 67 -11.64 12.79 15.24
C SER A 67 -11.39 13.52 16.55
N LYS A 68 -10.13 13.77 16.91
CA LYS A 68 -9.79 14.51 18.13
C LYS A 68 -10.31 15.95 18.10
N ILE A 69 -10.19 16.63 16.95
CA ILE A 69 -10.77 17.97 16.77
C ILE A 69 -12.30 17.90 16.90
N ALA A 70 -12.96 16.91 16.30
CA ALA A 70 -14.41 16.78 16.40
C ALA A 70 -14.89 16.59 17.85
N GLU A 71 -14.15 15.83 18.67
CA GLU A 71 -14.41 15.69 20.11
C GLU A 71 -14.18 17.00 20.87
N GLU A 72 -13.08 17.73 20.61
CA GLU A 72 -12.76 19.00 21.27
C GLU A 72 -13.83 20.09 20.99
N TYR A 73 -14.40 20.10 19.80
CA TYR A 73 -15.48 21.01 19.42
C TYR A 73 -16.87 20.42 19.68
N ASN A 74 -16.97 19.22 20.26
CA ASN A 74 -18.23 18.53 20.57
C ASN A 74 -19.17 18.37 19.35
N ILE A 75 -18.57 18.20 18.17
CA ILE A 75 -19.23 18.00 16.87
C ILE A 75 -19.14 16.54 16.39
N SER A 76 -18.65 15.64 17.25
CA SER A 76 -18.46 14.21 16.96
C SER A 76 -19.75 13.48 16.56
N ASP A 77 -20.90 13.93 17.08
CA ASP A 77 -22.19 13.24 16.95
C ASP A 77 -23.22 14.03 16.11
N MET A 78 -22.77 15.01 15.32
CA MET A 78 -23.68 15.79 14.47
C MET A 78 -24.36 14.91 13.42
N SER A 79 -25.67 15.10 13.27
CA SER A 79 -26.44 14.47 12.20
C SER A 79 -26.11 15.09 10.85
N GLN A 80 -26.40 14.35 9.75
CA GLN A 80 -26.15 14.86 8.40
C GLN A 80 -26.93 16.15 8.10
N ASP A 81 -28.10 16.32 8.69
CA ASP A 81 -28.94 17.50 8.52
C ASP A 81 -28.31 18.74 9.17
N GLU A 82 -27.75 18.58 10.39
CA GLU A 82 -27.04 19.65 11.10
C GLU A 82 -25.75 20.05 10.38
N ILE A 83 -25.00 19.07 9.86
CA ILE A 83 -23.79 19.31 9.05
C ILE A 83 -24.14 20.12 7.80
N ASN A 84 -25.21 19.74 7.10
CA ASN A 84 -25.63 20.43 5.87
C ASN A 84 -26.09 21.88 6.15
N ALA A 85 -26.74 22.11 7.30
CA ALA A 85 -27.15 23.45 7.72
C ALA A 85 -25.94 24.37 7.98
N GLU A 86 -24.93 23.88 8.71
CA GLU A 86 -23.69 24.64 8.97
C GLU A 86 -22.93 24.96 7.68
N ILE A 87 -22.80 23.99 6.77
CA ILE A 87 -22.13 24.21 5.47
C ILE A 87 -22.88 25.26 4.63
N ALA A 88 -24.21 25.25 4.67
CA ALA A 88 -25.02 26.24 3.94
C ALA A 88 -24.89 27.64 4.54
N GLU A 89 -24.72 27.75 5.86
CA GLU A 89 -24.49 29.02 6.55
C GLU A 89 -23.08 29.58 6.27
N ALA A 90 -22.04 28.75 6.31
CA ALA A 90 -20.66 29.16 6.06
C ALA A 90 -20.35 29.52 4.59
N ARG A 91 -21.21 29.10 3.65
CA ARG A 91 -21.10 29.40 2.21
C ARG A 91 -21.90 30.64 1.77
N LYS A 92 -22.64 31.28 2.68
CA LYS A 92 -23.29 32.58 2.44
C LYS A 92 -22.29 33.73 2.53
#